data_AF-A0A1B3BAP7-F1
#
_entry.id   AF-A0A1B3BAP7-F1
#
_cell.length_a   1.000
_cell.length_b   1.000
_cell.length_c   1.000
_cell.angle_alpha   90.00
_cell.angle_beta   90.00
_cell.angle_gamma   90.00
#
_symmetry.space_group_name_H-M   'P 1'
#
loop_
_entity.id
_entity.type
_entity.pdbx_description
1 polymer ?
#
loop_
_entity_poly.entity_id
_entity_poly.type
_entity_poly.pdbx_seq_one_letter_code
_entity_poly.pdbx_strand_id
1 'polypeptide(L)' 'MFDFFSSCTELVELSHSRFNPEEEKSMKLNYQERQKCEVWTRVMGYHRPVSAFNKGKQSEHKQRQHFRER' A
#
# COMPACT_ATOMS: atom_id res chain seq x y z
N MET A 1 11.92 1.99 42.01
CA MET A 1 11.31 1.23 40.87
C MET A 1 10.64 2.20 39.91
N PHE A 2 11.28 3.34 39.60
CA PHE A 2 10.73 4.36 38.70
C PHE A 2 11.82 5.02 37.84
N ASP A 3 12.97 4.37 37.68
CA ASP A 3 14.16 4.93 37.02
C ASP A 3 14.57 4.16 35.76
N PHE A 4 13.71 3.27 35.24
CA PHE A 4 13.96 2.52 34.00
C PHE A 4 13.21 3.09 32.79
N PHE A 5 12.28 4.03 32.99
CA PHE A 5 11.37 4.51 31.93
C PHE A 5 11.82 5.82 31.27
N SER A 6 13.01 6.34 31.58
CA SER A 6 13.48 7.64 31.07
C SER A 6 14.57 7.56 30.00
N SER A 7 15.12 6.39 29.67
CA SER A 7 16.18 6.28 28.64
C SER A 7 15.68 5.81 27.26
N CYS A 8 14.37 5.59 27.08
CA CYS A 8 13.84 5.08 25.81
C CYS A 8 13.14 6.16 24.96
N THR A 9 13.02 7.39 25.46
CA THR A 9 12.41 8.51 24.73
C THR A 9 13.29 9.06 23.60
N GLU A 10 14.61 8.82 23.63
CA GLU A 10 15.53 9.30 22.59
C GLU A 10 15.55 8.44 21.30
N LEU A 11 14.91 7.27 21.30
CA LEU A 11 14.83 6.40 20.10
C LEU A 11 13.63 6.68 19.18
N VAL A 12 12.69 7.54 19.59
CA VAL A 12 11.48 7.86 18.78
C VAL A 12 11.72 9.01 17.79
N GLU A 13 12.75 9.83 18.00
CA GLU A 13 13.05 10.96 17.10
C GLU A 13 13.91 10.59 15.88
N LEU A 14 14.52 9.39 15.83
CA LEU A 14 15.38 8.96 14.72
C LEU A 14 14.64 8.25 13.57
N SER A 15 13.35 7.93 13.74
CA SER A 15 12.52 7.33 12.68
C SER A 15 11.70 8.34 11.87
N HIS A 16 11.63 9.60 12.32
CA HIS A 16 11.11 10.72 11.51
C HIS A 16 12.24 11.30 10.64
N SER A 17 12.99 10.41 9.98
CA SER A 17 14.01 10.75 8.99
C SER A 17 13.32 11.43 7.80
N ARG A 18 13.22 12.75 7.94
CA ARG A 18 12.97 13.80 6.95
C ARG A 18 12.76 13.26 5.53
N PHE A 19 11.49 13.13 5.14
CA PHE A 19 11.11 13.14 3.74
C PHE A 19 11.67 14.43 3.12
N ASN A 20 12.65 14.29 2.24
CA ASN A 20 13.34 15.41 1.61
C ASN A 20 12.64 15.72 0.27
N PRO A 21 11.83 16.79 0.16
CA PRO A 21 10.95 17.02 -1.00
C PRO A 21 11.72 17.27 -2.31
N GLU A 22 13.00 17.64 -2.23
CA GLU A 22 13.87 17.92 -3.38
C GLU A 22 14.26 16.65 -4.17
N GLU A 23 14.20 15.45 -3.56
CA GLU A 23 14.52 14.19 -4.25
C GLU A 23 13.37 13.62 -5.10
N GLU A 24 12.16 14.19 -5.03
CA GLU A 24 11.00 13.72 -5.80
C GLU A 24 11.17 13.89 -7.32
N LYS A 25 12.05 14.82 -7.73
CA LYS A 25 12.25 15.20 -9.14
C LYS A 25 13.02 14.15 -9.94
N SER A 26 13.88 13.34 -9.29
CA SER A 26 14.75 12.37 -9.97
C SER A 26 14.07 11.04 -10.30
N MET A 27 12.93 10.71 -9.66
CA MET A 27 12.23 9.43 -9.82
C MET A 27 10.96 9.50 -10.70
N LYS A 28 10.78 10.57 -11.49
CA LYS A 28 9.62 10.68 -12.39
C LYS A 28 9.88 9.94 -13.71
N LEU A 29 9.43 8.69 -13.79
CA LEU A 29 9.44 7.92 -15.03
C LEU A 29 8.57 8.58 -16.11
N ASN A 30 9.05 8.61 -17.36
CA ASN A 30 8.28 9.07 -18.50
C ASN A 30 7.06 8.15 -18.72
N TYR A 31 5.95 8.67 -19.23
CA TYR A 31 4.71 7.90 -19.41
C TYR A 31 4.90 6.66 -20.28
N GLN A 32 5.75 6.74 -21.32
CA GLN A 32 6.03 5.65 -22.25
C GLN A 32 6.80 4.48 -21.62
N GLU A 33 7.53 4.72 -20.53
CA GLU A 33 8.35 3.73 -19.84
C GLU A 33 7.55 3.00 -18.74
N ARG A 34 6.35 3.49 -18.40
CA ARG A 34 5.52 2.92 -17.32
C ARG A 34 4.88 1.62 -17.77
N GLN A 35 4.93 0.62 -16.89
CA GLN A 35 4.18 -0.62 -17.04
C GLN A 35 2.84 -0.52 -16.28
N LYS A 36 1.80 -1.17 -16.81
CA LYS A 36 0.50 -1.21 -16.13
C LYS A 36 0.60 -2.10 -14.90
N CYS A 37 0.18 -1.58 -13.76
CA CYS A 37 0.05 -2.38 -12.54
C CYS A 37 -1.14 -3.34 -12.68
N GLU A 38 -0.90 -4.62 -12.43
CA GLU A 38 -1.98 -5.59 -12.33
C GLU A 38 -2.56 -5.60 -10.93
N VAL A 39 -3.89 -5.59 -10.85
CA VAL A 39 -4.61 -5.73 -9.58
C VAL A 39 -4.94 -7.19 -9.35
N TRP A 40 -4.51 -7.72 -8.20
CA TRP A 40 -4.73 -9.10 -7.80
C TRP A 40 -5.67 -9.16 -6.60
N THR A 41 -6.60 -10.11 -6.61
CA THR A 41 -7.55 -10.30 -5.51
C THR A 41 -7.67 -11.77 -5.14
N ARG A 42 -8.05 -12.03 -3.88
CA ARG A 42 -8.34 -13.39 -3.41
C ARG A 42 -9.70 -13.87 -3.92
N VAL A 43 -9.71 -15.06 -4.52
CA VAL A 43 -10.90 -15.79 -4.97
C VAL A 43 -10.89 -17.17 -4.32
N MET A 44 -11.83 -17.42 -3.40
CA MET A 44 -12.05 -18.75 -2.77
C MET A 44 -10.78 -19.46 -2.25
N GLY A 45 -9.72 -18.73 -1.89
CA GLY A 45 -8.51 -19.32 -1.32
C GLY A 45 -7.21 -18.95 -2.03
N TYR A 46 -7.24 -18.60 -3.31
CA TYR A 46 -6.03 -18.27 -4.11
C TYR A 46 -6.08 -16.85 -4.68
N HIS A 47 -4.92 -16.32 -5.09
CA HIS A 47 -4.82 -15.02 -5.76
C HIS A 47 -5.01 -15.17 -7.27
N ARG A 48 -5.85 -14.31 -7.84
CA ARG A 48 -6.10 -14.26 -9.29
C ARG A 48 -6.09 -12.80 -9.74
N PRO A 49 -5.48 -12.48 -10.90
CA PRO A 49 -5.54 -11.14 -11.46
C PRO A 49 -6.99 -10.79 -11.84
N VAL A 50 -7.41 -9.58 -11.52
CA VAL A 50 -8.76 -9.05 -11.82
C VAL A 50 -8.99 -8.96 -13.33
N SER A 51 -7.92 -8.73 -14.11
CA SER A 51 -7.96 -8.71 -15.59
C SER A 51 -8.46 -10.02 -16.20
N ALA A 52 -8.24 -11.16 -15.51
CA ALA A 52 -8.66 -12.47 -15.99
C ALA A 52 -10.11 -12.83 -15.64
N PHE A 53 -10.93 -11.90 -15.12
CA PHE A 53 -12.29 -12.21 -14.69
C PHE A 53 -13.29 -12.25 -15.85
N ASN A 54 -14.13 -13.29 -15.88
CA ASN A 54 -15.29 -13.36 -16.77
C ASN A 54 -16.36 -12.33 -16.34
N LYS A 55 -17.27 -11.96 -17.25
CA LYS A 55 -18.31 -10.94 -17.01
C LYS A 55 -19.11 -11.15 -15.71
N GLY A 56 -19.51 -12.39 -15.42
CA GLY A 56 -20.23 -12.71 -14.17
C GLY A 56 -19.39 -12.42 -12.92
N LYS A 57 -18.09 -12.77 -12.94
CA LYS A 57 -17.20 -12.54 -11.79
C LYS A 57 -16.87 -11.05 -11.61
N GLN A 58 -16.80 -10.29 -12.69
CA GLN A 58 -16.68 -8.82 -12.62
C GLN A 58 -17.91 -8.20 -11.94
N SER A 59 -19.12 -8.67 -12.27
CA SER A 59 -20.36 -8.19 -11.62
C SER A 59 -20.38 -8.49 -10.13
N GLU A 60 -20.06 -9.73 -9.74
CA GLU A 60 -19.95 -10.11 -8.32
C GLU A 60 -18.90 -9.26 -7.59
N HIS A 61 -17.73 -9.06 -8.20
CA HIS A 61 -16.65 -8.29 -7.58
C HIS A 61 -17.05 -6.84 -7.32
N LYS A 62 -17.78 -6.20 -8.24
CA LYS A 62 -18.30 -4.83 -8.08
C LYS A 62 -19.32 -4.70 -6.94
N GLN A 63 -19.99 -5.78 -6.57
CA GLN A 63 -20.99 -5.79 -5.49
C GLN A 63 -20.37 -6.06 -4.10
N ARG A 64 -19.06 -6.33 -4.02
CA ARG A 64 -18.38 -6.56 -2.74
C ARG A 64 -18.33 -5.27 -1.93
N GLN A 65 -18.63 -5.37 -0.64
CA GLN A 65 -18.52 -4.26 0.30
C GLN A 65 -17.15 -4.31 0.99
N HIS A 66 -16.46 -3.17 0.99
CA HIS A 66 -15.17 -3.02 1.65
C HIS A 66 -15.35 -2.51 3.06
N PHE A 67 -14.56 -3.04 3.99
CA PHE A 67 -14.47 -2.51 5.33
C PHE A 67 -13.96 -1.06 5.30
N ARG A 68 -14.53 -0.20 6.13
CA ARG A 68 -14.08 1.17 6.36
C ARG A 68 -13.79 1.32 7.85
N GLU A 69 -12.53 1.52 8.18
CA GLU A 69 -12.10 1.88 9.53
C GLU A 69 -12.62 3.30 9.88
N ARG A 70 -13.05 3.50 11.12
CA ARG A 70 -13.52 4.77 11.67
C ARG A 70 -12.58 5.24 12.77
#